data_AF-X1F5Q0-F1
#
_entry.id   AF-X1F5Q0-F1
#
_cell.length_a   1.000
_cell.length_b   1.000
_cell.length_c   1.000
_cell.angle_alpha   90.00
_cell.angle_beta   90.00
_cell.angle_gamma   90.00
#
_symmetry.space_group_name_H-M   'P 1'
#
loop_
_entity.id
_entity.type
_entity.pdbx_description
1 polymer ?
#
loop_
_entity_poly.entity_id
_entity_poly.type
_entity_poly.pdbx_seq_one_letter_code
_entity_poly.pdbx_strand_id
1 'polypeptide(L)'
;MLVKRKSEYPLHIAFIWHIHQPWYLNSDSSIGGGNTAFPQGNKGHSFNNVDLNKGCSPNDVAFLPWVRLHSIKDYLDMVTILDNYPNIKQTFNLVPSLVKQIELISDEKISDKYLDISLKPASKLTIKEKRFILDWMCPPNNIKRISNYEQYKKILIKIEDLKRSFKVGSLERNLKGSLSIINKLTEQEYRDLQVWFDLSWFDPMFIENNRFLIGLVQKGN
;
A
#
# COMPACT_ATOMS: atom_id res chain seq x y z
N MET A 1 7.96 -0.26 48.45
CA MET A 1 7.78 -1.71 48.25
C MET A 1 6.30 -1.94 47.95
N LEU A 2 5.92 -2.14 46.69
CA LEU A 2 4.52 -2.36 46.31
C LEU A 2 4.13 -3.80 46.67
N VAL A 3 3.28 -3.96 47.68
CA VAL A 3 2.70 -5.25 48.08
C VAL A 3 1.70 -5.66 47.00
N LYS A 4 2.04 -6.68 46.19
CA LYS A 4 1.09 -7.33 45.29
C LYS A 4 0.05 -8.08 46.14
N ARG A 5 -1.06 -7.44 46.49
CA ARG A 5 -2.25 -8.15 46.95
C ARG A 5 -2.83 -8.92 45.77
N LYS A 6 -2.90 -10.25 45.86
CA LYS A 6 -3.71 -11.04 44.92
C LYS A 6 -5.17 -10.63 45.16
N SER A 7 -5.81 -10.06 44.13
CA SER A 7 -7.25 -9.79 44.14
C SER A 7 -8.02 -11.10 44.31
N GLU A 8 -9.05 -11.12 45.16
CA GLU A 8 -9.98 -12.26 45.31
C GLU A 8 -10.74 -12.55 44.00
N TYR A 9 -10.81 -11.57 43.10
CA TYR A 9 -11.43 -11.67 41.79
C TYR A 9 -10.38 -11.44 40.71
N PRO A 10 -9.89 -12.48 40.02
CA PRO A 10 -8.92 -12.31 38.94
C PRO A 10 -9.55 -11.54 37.77
N LEU A 11 -8.83 -10.55 37.25
CA LEU A 11 -9.21 -9.87 36.01
C LEU A 11 -8.79 -10.75 34.83
N HIS A 12 -9.77 -11.17 34.02
CA HIS A 12 -9.53 -11.88 32.77
C HIS A 12 -9.56 -10.89 31.60
N ILE A 13 -8.48 -10.85 30.83
CA ILE A 13 -8.34 -9.99 29.64
C ILE A 13 -8.18 -10.90 28.43
N ALA A 14 -8.94 -10.65 27.37
CA ALA A 14 -8.81 -11.32 26.08
C ALA A 14 -8.51 -10.27 24.99
N PHE A 15 -7.46 -10.51 24.20
CA PHE A 15 -7.14 -9.72 23.03
C PHE A 15 -7.66 -10.42 21.78
N ILE A 16 -8.48 -9.73 20.99
CA ILE A 16 -9.03 -10.24 19.73
C ILE A 16 -8.64 -9.28 18.62
N TRP A 17 -7.86 -9.77 17.67
CA TRP A 17 -7.46 -9.04 16.48
C TRP A 17 -8.34 -9.45 15.32
N HIS A 18 -9.12 -8.52 14.80
CA HIS A 18 -9.91 -8.73 13.60
C HIS A 18 -9.17 -8.14 12.40
N ILE A 19 -8.67 -9.00 11.51
CA ILE A 19 -7.89 -8.60 10.34
C ILE A 19 -8.74 -8.86 9.10
N HIS A 20 -9.08 -7.76 8.42
CA HIS A 20 -10.00 -7.78 7.29
C HIS A 20 -9.47 -6.91 6.15
N GLN A 21 -9.58 -7.44 4.93
CA GLN A 21 -9.55 -6.65 3.71
C GLN A 21 -10.76 -7.03 2.85
N PRO A 22 -11.46 -6.04 2.25
CA PRO A 22 -12.41 -6.28 1.17
C PRO A 22 -11.77 -7.07 0.02
N TRP A 23 -12.62 -7.65 -0.83
CA TRP A 23 -12.19 -8.22 -2.09
C TRP A 23 -11.85 -7.11 -3.10
N TYR A 24 -10.58 -7.06 -3.54
CA TYR A 24 -10.07 -6.02 -4.43
C TYR A 24 -9.90 -6.47 -5.89
N LEU A 25 -10.23 -7.72 -6.23
CA LEU A 25 -10.18 -8.20 -7.61
C LEU A 25 -11.43 -7.78 -8.37
N ASN A 26 -11.24 -7.18 -9.54
CA ASN A 26 -12.31 -6.95 -10.50
C ASN A 26 -12.49 -8.20 -11.36
N SER A 27 -13.71 -8.76 -11.38
CA SER A 27 -14.05 -9.96 -12.16
C SER A 27 -14.32 -9.72 -13.65
N ASP A 28 -14.20 -8.48 -14.13
CA ASP A 28 -14.60 -8.09 -15.47
C ASP A 28 -13.41 -7.98 -16.43
N SER A 29 -13.07 -9.13 -17.01
CA SER A 29 -12.20 -9.26 -18.18
C SER A 29 -12.86 -8.79 -19.49
N SER A 30 -13.99 -8.06 -19.45
CA SER A 30 -14.71 -7.56 -20.63
C SER A 30 -14.31 -6.14 -21.04
N ILE A 31 -13.47 -5.43 -20.29
CA ILE A 31 -12.94 -4.13 -20.70
C ILE A 31 -11.49 -4.30 -21.14
N GLY A 32 -11.33 -4.78 -22.38
CA GLY A 32 -10.10 -4.59 -23.12
C GLY A 32 -9.77 -3.10 -23.17
N GLY A 33 -8.57 -2.74 -22.70
CA GLY A 33 -7.89 -1.48 -23.02
C GLY A 33 -8.73 -0.20 -22.93
N GLY A 34 -9.19 0.20 -21.73
CA GLY A 34 -9.78 1.53 -21.59
C GLY A 34 -10.42 1.81 -20.24
N ASN A 35 -9.93 2.85 -19.55
CA ASN A 35 -10.61 3.55 -18.46
C ASN A 35 -11.14 2.70 -17.29
N THR A 36 -10.27 2.34 -16.34
CA THR A 36 -10.70 2.19 -14.95
C THR A 36 -10.53 3.54 -14.25
N ALA A 37 -11.57 4.38 -14.30
CA ALA A 37 -11.68 5.47 -13.33
C ALA A 37 -11.77 4.85 -11.94
N PHE A 38 -10.99 5.33 -10.98
CA PHE A 38 -11.20 4.98 -9.58
C PHE A 38 -12.63 5.37 -9.20
N PRO A 39 -13.41 4.50 -8.52
CA PRO A 39 -14.73 4.89 -8.07
C PRO A 39 -14.59 6.10 -7.15
N GLN A 40 -15.05 7.27 -7.61
CA GLN A 40 -15.22 8.41 -6.72
C GLN A 40 -16.41 8.12 -5.83
N GLY A 41 -16.11 7.67 -4.61
CA GLY A 41 -17.07 7.51 -3.53
C GLY A 41 -17.18 6.07 -3.03
N ASN A 42 -17.25 5.92 -1.70
CA ASN A 42 -17.80 4.75 -1.03
C ASN A 42 -19.29 4.60 -1.38
N LYS A 43 -19.60 4.22 -2.62
CA LYS A 43 -20.89 3.61 -2.91
C LYS A 43 -20.68 2.12 -2.67
N GLY A 44 -21.12 1.65 -1.51
CA GLY A 44 -21.07 0.24 -1.16
C GLY A 44 -21.61 -0.58 -2.32
N HIS A 45 -20.73 -1.32 -2.99
CA HIS A 45 -21.15 -2.28 -3.99
C HIS A 45 -21.80 -3.43 -3.24
N SER A 46 -23.08 -3.67 -3.53
CA SER A 46 -23.84 -4.80 -3.01
C SER A 46 -23.12 -6.10 -3.40
N PHE A 47 -22.65 -6.83 -2.39
CA PHE A 47 -21.87 -8.07 -2.46
C PHE A 47 -22.72 -9.28 -2.86
N ASN A 48 -23.49 -9.18 -3.95
CA ASN A 48 -24.31 -10.29 -4.40
C ASN A 48 -23.75 -10.79 -5.73
N ASN A 49 -22.96 -11.87 -5.67
CA ASN A 49 -22.39 -12.67 -6.78
C ASN A 49 -20.90 -12.43 -7.13
N VAL A 50 -20.01 -12.55 -6.15
CA VAL A 50 -18.61 -12.93 -6.44
C VAL A 50 -18.54 -14.46 -6.37
N ASP A 51 -18.43 -15.11 -7.52
CA ASP A 51 -18.21 -16.57 -7.59
C ASP A 51 -16.78 -16.87 -7.17
N LEU A 52 -16.62 -17.33 -5.93
CA LEU A 52 -15.32 -17.71 -5.34
C LEU A 52 -14.69 -18.92 -6.05
N ASN A 53 -15.44 -19.64 -6.89
CA ASN A 53 -14.94 -20.78 -7.69
C ASN A 53 -14.51 -20.36 -9.11
N LYS A 54 -14.73 -19.10 -9.51
CA LYS A 54 -14.24 -18.59 -10.79
C LYS A 54 -12.72 -18.45 -10.67
N GLY A 55 -11.98 -19.30 -11.40
CA GLY A 55 -10.52 -19.25 -11.42
C GLY A 55 -10.01 -17.88 -11.84
N CYS A 56 -8.93 -17.41 -11.22
CA CYS A 56 -8.30 -16.15 -11.60
C CYS A 56 -7.74 -16.24 -13.02
N SER A 57 -8.00 -15.21 -13.82
CA SER A 57 -7.35 -15.03 -15.12
C SER A 57 -5.92 -14.52 -14.90
N PRO A 58 -4.95 -14.86 -15.77
CA PRO A 58 -3.59 -14.30 -15.71
C PRO A 58 -3.50 -12.76 -15.76
N ASN A 59 -4.63 -12.08 -16.04
CA ASN A 59 -4.73 -10.62 -16.11
C ASN A 59 -5.52 -10.01 -14.94
N ASP A 60 -5.84 -10.77 -13.90
CA ASP A 60 -6.57 -10.24 -12.74
C ASP A 60 -5.65 -9.33 -11.91
N VAL A 61 -5.97 -8.04 -11.89
CA VAL A 61 -5.21 -7.01 -11.17
C VAL A 61 -6.08 -6.40 -10.09
N ALA A 62 -5.60 -6.43 -8.84
CA ALA A 62 -6.23 -5.76 -7.73
C ALA A 62 -6.16 -4.23 -7.91
N PHE A 63 -7.30 -3.55 -7.74
CA PHE A 63 -7.37 -2.10 -7.94
C PHE A 63 -6.77 -1.30 -6.78
N LEU A 64 -6.61 -1.92 -5.60
CA LEU A 64 -5.95 -1.35 -4.44
C LEU A 64 -4.83 -2.29 -3.94
N PRO A 65 -3.73 -1.75 -3.42
CA PRO A 65 -2.55 -2.51 -3.05
C PRO A 65 -2.61 -3.00 -1.59
N TRP A 66 -3.75 -2.81 -0.92
CA TRP A 66 -3.83 -2.88 0.54
C TRP A 66 -3.58 -4.27 1.10
N VAL A 67 -3.98 -5.33 0.38
CA VAL A 67 -3.63 -6.71 0.79
C VAL A 67 -2.12 -6.87 0.81
N ARG A 68 -1.41 -6.52 -0.27
CA ARG A 68 0.07 -6.63 -0.32
C ARG A 68 0.74 -5.73 0.71
N LEU A 69 0.39 -4.44 0.74
CA LEU A 69 1.09 -3.46 1.56
C LEU A 69 0.88 -3.70 3.06
N HIS A 70 -0.31 -4.08 3.51
CA HIS A 70 -0.52 -4.46 4.91
C HIS A 70 0.07 -5.83 5.26
N SER A 71 0.19 -6.75 4.29
CA SER A 71 0.91 -8.01 4.51
C SER A 71 2.40 -7.79 4.76
N ILE A 72 3.03 -6.86 4.04
CA ILE A 72 4.44 -6.49 4.24
C ILE A 72 4.65 -5.72 5.55
N LYS A 73 3.66 -4.91 5.96
CA LYS A 73 3.82 -3.98 7.08
C LYS A 73 3.39 -4.54 8.44
N ASP A 74 2.24 -5.21 8.51
CA ASP A 74 1.51 -5.35 9.78
C ASP A 74 1.24 -6.81 10.16
N TYR A 75 0.86 -7.66 9.20
CA TYR A 75 0.28 -8.97 9.55
C TYR A 75 1.29 -9.93 10.18
N LEU A 76 2.52 -9.98 9.69
CA LEU A 76 3.55 -10.83 10.25
C LEU A 76 4.03 -10.30 11.61
N ASP A 77 4.27 -8.99 11.72
CA ASP A 77 4.82 -8.37 12.93
C ASP A 77 3.90 -8.48 14.15
N MET A 78 2.59 -8.37 13.93
CA MET A 78 1.62 -8.57 15.00
C MET A 78 1.62 -10.00 15.56
N VAL A 79 2.06 -10.98 14.79
CA VAL A 79 2.15 -12.37 15.25
C VAL A 79 3.52 -12.65 15.87
N THR A 80 4.61 -12.18 15.25
CA THR A 80 5.97 -12.42 15.76
C THR A 80 6.25 -11.73 17.09
N ILE A 81 5.58 -10.62 17.41
CA ILE A 81 5.71 -9.99 18.73
C ILE A 81 5.32 -10.92 19.89
N LEU A 82 4.48 -11.95 19.63
CA LEU A 82 4.06 -12.93 20.63
C LEU A 82 5.21 -13.81 21.13
N ASP A 83 6.26 -13.98 20.33
CA ASP A 83 7.45 -14.74 20.72
C ASP A 83 8.13 -14.11 21.95
N ASN A 84 8.03 -12.79 22.09
CA ASN A 84 8.54 -12.05 23.24
C ASN A 84 7.62 -12.13 24.48
N TYR A 85 6.36 -12.56 24.30
CA TYR A 85 5.33 -12.56 25.36
C TYR A 85 4.50 -13.87 25.39
N PRO A 86 5.13 -15.05 25.60
CA PRO A 86 4.47 -16.36 25.46
C PRO A 86 3.31 -16.60 26.46
N ASN A 87 3.29 -15.84 27.55
CA ASN A 87 2.25 -15.90 28.58
C ASN A 87 0.98 -15.12 28.21
N ILE A 88 1.04 -14.19 27.25
CA ILE A 88 -0.12 -13.42 26.80
C ILE A 88 -0.84 -14.25 25.72
N LYS A 89 -2.12 -14.56 25.96
CA LYS A 89 -2.96 -15.28 24.99
C LYS A 89 -3.74 -14.28 24.16
N GLN A 90 -3.68 -14.42 22.84
CA GLN A 90 -4.31 -13.53 21.87
C GLN A 90 -4.97 -14.37 20.78
N THR A 91 -6.10 -13.91 20.27
CA THR A 91 -6.84 -14.56 19.19
C THR A 91 -6.80 -13.69 17.94
N PHE A 92 -6.43 -14.29 16.81
CA PHE A 92 -6.44 -13.62 15.51
C PHE A 92 -7.55 -14.19 14.65
N ASN A 93 -8.45 -13.33 14.20
CA ASN A 93 -9.48 -13.66 13.23
C ASN A 93 -9.08 -13.09 11.87
N LEU A 94 -8.69 -13.98 10.95
CA LEU A 94 -8.41 -13.65 9.56
C LEU A 94 -9.66 -13.87 8.71
N VAL A 95 -10.13 -12.84 8.03
CA VAL A 95 -11.32 -12.96 7.17
C VAL A 95 -10.98 -13.78 5.91
N PRO A 96 -11.84 -14.73 5.47
CA PRO A 96 -11.53 -15.59 4.32
C PRO A 96 -11.17 -14.85 3.03
N SER A 97 -11.81 -13.71 2.76
CA SER A 97 -11.49 -12.86 1.59
C SER A 97 -10.06 -12.34 1.62
N LEU A 98 -9.52 -12.04 2.81
CA LEU A 98 -8.15 -11.60 2.98
C LEU A 98 -7.19 -12.77 2.75
N VAL A 99 -7.41 -13.90 3.42
CA VAL A 99 -6.55 -15.09 3.31
C VAL A 99 -6.43 -15.50 1.84
N LYS A 100 -7.56 -15.55 1.12
CA LYS A 100 -7.56 -15.92 -0.29
C LYS A 100 -6.75 -14.96 -1.17
N GLN A 101 -6.83 -13.64 -0.93
CA GLN A 101 -6.05 -12.67 -1.71
C GLN A 101 -4.56 -12.72 -1.39
N ILE A 102 -4.18 -13.00 -0.13
CA ILE A 102 -2.78 -13.22 0.25
C ILE A 102 -2.22 -14.42 -0.52
N GLU A 103 -2.93 -15.55 -0.53
CA GLU A 103 -2.52 -16.74 -1.29
C GLU A 103 -2.35 -16.43 -2.78
N LEU A 104 -3.33 -15.75 -3.39
CA LEU A 104 -3.27 -15.40 -4.81
C LEU A 104 -2.09 -14.49 -5.15
N ILE A 105 -1.77 -13.50 -4.30
CA ILE A 105 -0.61 -12.61 -4.49
C ILE A 105 0.68 -13.39 -4.27
N SER A 106 0.76 -14.22 -3.24
CA SER A 106 1.95 -15.01 -2.91
C SER A 106 2.28 -16.06 -3.97
N ASP A 107 1.26 -16.60 -4.65
CA ASP A 107 1.40 -17.53 -5.77
C ASP A 107 1.64 -16.81 -7.11
N GLU A 108 1.79 -15.47 -7.10
CA GLU A 108 1.92 -14.63 -8.31
C GLU A 108 0.75 -14.79 -9.31
N LYS A 109 -0.42 -15.26 -8.84
CA LYS A 109 -1.62 -15.43 -9.68
C LYS A 109 -2.31 -14.11 -9.96
N ILE A 110 -2.14 -13.13 -9.07
CA ILE A 110 -2.67 -11.77 -9.20
C ILE A 110 -1.59 -10.77 -8.79
N SER A 111 -1.65 -9.57 -9.37
CA SER A 111 -0.84 -8.42 -8.95
C SER A 111 -1.74 -7.29 -8.46
N ASP A 112 -1.15 -6.17 -8.07
CA ASP A 112 -1.86 -4.91 -7.92
C ASP A 112 -1.26 -3.83 -8.81
N LYS A 113 -2.09 -2.87 -9.20
CA LYS A 113 -1.70 -1.80 -10.12
C LYS A 113 -0.52 -0.96 -9.65
N TYR A 114 -0.30 -0.85 -8.33
CA TYR A 114 0.82 -0.09 -7.78
C TYR A 114 2.11 -0.88 -7.99
N LEU A 115 2.10 -2.19 -7.73
CA LEU A 115 3.25 -3.06 -7.97
C LEU A 115 3.64 -3.09 -9.45
N ASP A 116 2.66 -3.24 -10.35
CA ASP A 116 2.91 -3.24 -11.80
C ASP A 116 3.60 -1.95 -12.27
N ILE A 117 3.16 -0.81 -11.72
CA ILE A 117 3.78 0.48 -12.00
C ILE A 117 5.17 0.55 -11.38
N SER A 118 5.37 0.11 -10.13
CA SER A 118 6.67 0.13 -9.45
C SER A 118 7.73 -0.72 -10.17
N LEU A 119 7.34 -1.86 -10.76
CA LEU A 119 8.23 -2.75 -11.49
C LEU A 119 8.62 -2.22 -12.88
N LYS A 120 7.85 -1.28 -13.43
CA LYS A 120 8.11 -0.72 -14.77
C LYS A 120 9.29 0.25 -14.72
N PRO A 121 10.27 0.15 -15.66
CA PRO A 121 11.33 1.15 -15.75
C PRO A 121 10.77 2.56 -15.90
N ALA A 122 11.27 3.51 -15.10
CA ALA A 122 10.78 4.89 -15.09
C ALA A 122 10.80 5.57 -16.48
N SER A 123 11.79 5.25 -17.32
CA SER A 123 11.90 5.70 -18.72
C SER A 123 10.74 5.23 -19.61
N LYS A 124 10.11 4.10 -19.27
CA LYS A 124 9.01 3.48 -20.02
C LYS A 124 7.63 3.84 -19.48
N LEU A 125 7.54 4.67 -18.43
CA LEU A 125 6.27 5.12 -17.89
C LEU A 125 5.53 6.01 -18.89
N THR A 126 4.29 5.61 -19.18
CA THR A 126 3.34 6.41 -19.97
C THR A 126 2.88 7.63 -19.17
N ILE A 127 2.33 8.62 -19.87
CA ILE A 127 1.73 9.82 -19.23
C ILE A 127 0.64 9.42 -18.23
N LYS A 128 -0.16 8.39 -18.53
CA LYS A 128 -1.22 7.90 -17.64
C LYS A 128 -0.65 7.28 -16.36
N GLU A 129 0.42 6.52 -16.45
CA GLU A 129 1.10 5.92 -15.28
C GLU A 129 1.84 6.98 -14.46
N LYS A 130 2.51 7.94 -15.10
CA LYS A 130 3.11 9.09 -14.41
C LYS A 130 2.06 9.87 -13.63
N ARG A 131 0.88 10.09 -14.22
CA ARG A 131 -0.25 10.70 -13.52
C ARG A 131 -0.70 9.87 -12.33
N PHE A 132 -0.82 8.55 -12.50
CA PHE A 132 -1.18 7.64 -11.42
C PHE A 132 -0.23 7.77 -10.22
N ILE A 133 1.09 7.79 -10.46
CA ILE A 133 2.09 7.96 -9.39
C ILE A 133 1.82 9.26 -8.62
N LEU A 134 1.57 10.36 -9.34
CA LEU A 134 1.35 11.67 -8.73
C LEU A 134 0.03 11.78 -7.96
N ASP A 135 -1.01 11.05 -8.37
CA ASP A 135 -2.30 11.03 -7.67
C ASP A 135 -2.28 10.09 -6.46
N TRP A 136 -1.65 8.91 -6.58
CA TRP A 136 -1.88 7.80 -5.66
C TRP A 136 -0.65 7.30 -4.91
N MET A 137 0.55 7.56 -5.42
CA MET A 137 1.82 7.12 -4.81
C MET A 137 2.57 8.28 -4.14
N CYS A 138 1.93 9.44 -4.00
CA CYS A 138 2.45 10.63 -3.32
C CYS A 138 1.66 10.90 -2.03
N PRO A 139 1.90 10.14 -0.95
CA PRO A 139 1.26 10.36 0.34
C PRO A 139 1.67 11.72 0.97
N PRO A 140 0.87 12.28 1.89
CA PRO A 140 1.20 13.51 2.60
C PRO A 140 2.56 13.43 3.31
N ASN A 141 3.39 14.48 3.14
CA ASN A 141 4.77 14.51 3.65
C ASN A 141 4.92 14.41 5.19
N ASN A 142 3.85 14.62 5.95
CA ASN A 142 3.82 14.63 7.41
C ASN A 142 3.50 13.26 8.02
N ILE A 143 3.22 12.23 7.22
CA ILE A 143 2.97 10.89 7.74
C ILE A 143 4.27 10.31 8.32
N LYS A 144 4.17 9.71 9.52
CA LYS A 144 5.30 9.14 10.28
C LYS A 144 6.23 8.22 9.45
N ARG A 145 5.67 7.42 8.54
CA ARG A 145 6.47 6.51 7.70
C ARG A 145 7.35 7.22 6.67
N ILE A 146 6.96 8.43 6.27
CA ILE A 146 7.71 9.28 5.33
C ILE A 146 8.62 10.22 6.12
N SER A 147 8.24 10.55 7.36
CA SER A 147 8.95 11.52 8.18
C SER A 147 10.41 11.15 8.45
N ASN A 148 10.81 9.91 8.19
CA ASN A 148 12.16 9.40 8.41
C ASN A 148 13.06 9.48 7.16
N TYR A 149 12.52 9.85 5.99
CA TYR A 149 13.25 9.84 4.72
C TYR A 149 13.28 11.23 4.08
N GLU A 150 14.34 11.99 4.36
CA GLU A 150 14.46 13.40 3.95
C GLU A 150 14.35 13.60 2.44
N GLN A 151 14.94 12.70 1.66
CA GLN A 151 14.93 12.84 0.20
C GLN A 151 13.55 12.55 -0.39
N TYR A 152 12.84 11.57 0.16
CA TYR A 152 11.46 11.30 -0.24
C TYR A 152 10.55 12.50 0.09
N LYS A 153 10.70 13.09 1.28
CA LYS A 153 9.98 14.32 1.64
C LYS A 153 10.22 15.46 0.66
N LYS A 154 11.48 15.70 0.25
CA LYS A 154 11.80 16.78 -0.69
C LYS A 154 11.06 16.64 -2.01
N ILE A 155 10.98 15.41 -2.55
CA ILE A 155 10.25 15.13 -3.79
C ILE A 155 8.75 15.37 -3.58
N LEU A 156 8.18 14.92 -2.47
CA LEU A 156 6.76 15.13 -2.15
C LEU A 156 6.40 16.61 -1.98
N ILE A 157 7.24 17.39 -1.28
CA ILE A 157 7.08 18.85 -1.13
C ILE A 157 7.14 19.53 -2.49
N LYS A 158 8.14 19.19 -3.33
CA LYS A 158 8.24 19.71 -4.71
C LYS A 158 6.95 19.45 -5.50
N ILE A 159 6.38 18.24 -5.39
CA ILE A 159 5.13 17.88 -6.09
C ILE A 159 3.93 18.67 -5.56
N GLU A 160 3.81 18.82 -4.24
CA GLU A 160 2.75 19.62 -3.61
C GLU A 160 2.83 21.09 -4.05
N ASP A 161 4.03 21.67 -4.09
CA ASP A 161 4.26 23.04 -4.57
C ASP A 161 3.87 23.18 -6.04
N LEU A 162 4.28 22.24 -6.90
CA LEU A 162 3.90 22.23 -8.31
C LEU A 162 2.37 22.12 -8.48
N LYS A 163 1.70 21.23 -7.74
CA LYS A 163 0.24 21.09 -7.74
C LYS A 163 -0.45 22.42 -7.37
N ARG A 164 0.09 23.13 -6.38
CA ARG A 164 -0.40 24.46 -5.95
C ARG A 164 -0.18 25.52 -7.02
N SER A 165 1.03 25.62 -7.57
CA SER A 165 1.38 26.62 -8.60
C SER A 165 0.52 26.48 -9.86
N PHE A 166 0.23 25.25 -10.30
CA PHE A 166 -0.61 25.00 -11.47
C PHE A 166 -2.11 24.96 -11.17
N LYS A 167 -2.53 25.22 -9.92
CA LYS A 167 -3.93 25.14 -9.46
C LYS A 167 -4.59 23.80 -9.81
N VAL A 168 -3.83 22.71 -9.68
CA VAL A 168 -4.30 21.36 -10.01
C VAL A 168 -4.88 20.72 -8.75
N GLY A 169 -6.21 20.72 -8.63
CA GLY A 169 -6.89 19.97 -7.56
C GLY A 169 -6.96 18.46 -7.85
N SER A 170 -7.33 18.10 -9.09
CA SER A 170 -7.34 16.71 -9.57
C SER A 170 -6.62 16.65 -10.90
N LEU A 171 -5.58 15.81 -10.99
CA LEU A 171 -4.78 15.66 -12.20
C LEU A 171 -5.61 15.07 -13.36
N GLU A 172 -6.71 14.38 -13.07
CA GLU A 172 -7.65 13.91 -14.10
C GLU A 172 -8.47 15.03 -14.74
N ARG A 173 -8.87 16.04 -13.94
CA ARG A 173 -9.74 17.13 -14.41
C ARG A 173 -8.98 18.27 -15.07
N ASN A 174 -7.68 18.41 -14.80
CA ASN A 174 -6.82 19.42 -15.40
C ASN A 174 -5.64 18.78 -16.15
N LEU A 175 -5.91 18.30 -17.37
CA LEU A 175 -4.93 17.61 -18.21
C LEU A 175 -3.71 18.49 -18.51
N LYS A 176 -3.92 19.79 -18.78
CA LYS A 176 -2.83 20.72 -19.10
C LYS A 176 -1.91 20.95 -17.89
N GLY A 177 -2.49 21.16 -16.70
CA GLY A 177 -1.73 21.26 -15.46
C GLY A 177 -1.01 19.96 -15.10
N SER A 178 -1.65 18.81 -15.33
CA SER A 178 -1.04 17.49 -15.13
C SER A 178 0.20 17.30 -16.01
N LEU A 179 0.11 17.62 -17.31
CA LEU A 179 1.25 17.54 -18.22
C LEU A 179 2.39 18.49 -17.82
N SER A 180 2.07 19.70 -17.35
CA SER A 180 3.08 20.65 -16.86
C SER A 180 3.85 20.11 -15.66
N ILE A 181 3.17 19.47 -14.71
CA ILE A 181 3.81 18.84 -13.55
C ILE A 181 4.66 17.64 -13.99
N ILE A 182 4.09 16.79 -14.86
CA ILE A 182 4.77 15.58 -15.37
C ILE A 182 6.10 15.93 -16.04
N ASN A 183 6.12 17.00 -16.85
CA ASN A 183 7.32 17.44 -17.57
C ASN A 183 8.36 18.14 -16.67
N LYS A 184 8.01 18.50 -15.43
CA LYS A 184 8.92 19.13 -14.46
C LYS A 184 9.64 18.11 -13.56
N LEU A 185 9.25 16.84 -13.63
CA LEU A 185 9.89 15.76 -12.90
C LEU A 185 10.82 14.98 -13.83
N THR A 186 11.99 14.63 -13.30
CA THR A 186 13.00 13.84 -13.99
C THR A 186 12.65 12.35 -13.96
N GLU A 187 13.29 11.55 -14.82
CA GLU A 187 13.18 10.09 -14.75
C GLU A 187 13.61 9.54 -13.38
N GLN A 188 14.68 10.10 -12.80
CA GLN A 188 15.16 9.69 -11.48
C GLN A 188 14.11 9.94 -10.39
N GLU A 189 13.45 11.11 -10.41
CA GLU A 189 12.39 11.42 -9.43
C GLU A 189 11.20 10.45 -9.56
N TYR A 190 10.83 10.03 -10.77
CA TYR A 190 9.81 8.99 -10.94
C TYR A 190 10.25 7.64 -10.37
N ARG A 191 11.51 7.26 -10.59
CA ARG A 191 12.08 6.04 -10.02
C ARG A 191 12.10 6.08 -8.49
N ASP A 192 12.49 7.22 -7.93
CA ASP A 192 12.52 7.45 -6.49
C ASP A 192 11.10 7.36 -5.92
N LEU A 193 10.08 7.92 -6.57
CA LEU A 193 8.69 7.78 -6.14
C LEU A 193 8.21 6.33 -6.16
N GLN A 194 8.54 5.55 -7.19
CA GLN A 194 8.21 4.12 -7.27
C GLN A 194 8.82 3.36 -6.09
N VAL A 195 10.12 3.53 -5.87
CA VAL A 195 10.87 2.82 -4.83
C VAL A 195 10.44 3.27 -3.44
N TRP A 196 10.39 4.57 -3.18
CA TRP A 196 10.08 5.10 -1.86
C TRP A 196 8.64 4.84 -1.44
N PHE A 197 7.69 4.79 -2.38
CA PHE A 197 6.32 4.40 -2.07
C PHE A 197 6.32 3.03 -1.39
N ASP A 198 6.84 1.99 -2.06
CA ASP A 198 6.87 0.64 -1.51
C ASP A 198 7.78 0.52 -0.28
N LEU A 199 8.96 1.12 -0.31
CA LEU A 199 9.93 1.06 0.80
C LEU A 199 9.37 1.67 2.10
N SER A 200 8.57 2.74 2.00
CA SER A 200 7.94 3.37 3.16
C SER A 200 6.86 2.51 3.85
N TRP A 201 6.45 1.39 3.23
CA TRP A 201 5.52 0.43 3.83
C TRP A 201 6.21 -0.71 4.59
N PHE A 202 7.51 -0.92 4.42
CA PHE A 202 8.23 -1.90 5.22
C PHE A 202 8.33 -1.42 6.67
N ASP A 203 8.11 -2.34 7.63
CA ASP A 203 8.37 -2.02 9.02
C ASP A 203 9.86 -1.70 9.23
N PRO A 204 10.21 -0.69 10.04
CA PRO A 204 11.61 -0.36 10.34
C PRO A 204 12.43 -1.56 10.79
N MET A 205 11.86 -2.49 11.55
CA MET A 205 12.54 -3.70 12.01
C MET A 205 12.97 -4.58 10.82
N PHE A 206 12.15 -4.70 9.76
CA PHE A 206 12.53 -5.45 8.56
C PHE A 206 13.60 -4.73 7.75
N ILE A 207 13.52 -3.40 7.66
CA ILE A 207 14.54 -2.61 6.97
C ILE A 207 15.89 -2.78 7.69
N GLU A 208 15.94 -2.60 9.01
CA GLU A 208 17.16 -2.67 9.82
C GLU A 208 17.82 -4.05 9.82
N ASN A 209 17.06 -5.12 9.59
CA ASN A 209 17.56 -6.49 9.56
C ASN A 209 17.82 -7.03 8.14
N ASN A 210 17.59 -6.23 7.09
CA ASN A 210 17.76 -6.66 5.70
C ASN A 210 18.78 -5.78 4.95
N ARG A 211 19.97 -6.34 4.68
CA ARG A 211 21.06 -5.63 3.98
C ARG A 211 20.65 -5.04 2.63
N PHE A 212 19.74 -5.70 1.91
CA PHE A 212 19.26 -5.20 0.62
C PHE A 212 18.40 -3.94 0.81
N LEU A 213 17.47 -3.95 1.77
CA LEU A 213 16.62 -2.80 2.08
C LEU A 213 17.44 -1.62 2.63
N ILE A 214 18.42 -1.88 3.50
CA ILE A 214 19.37 -0.86 3.97
C ILE A 214 20.09 -0.21 2.78
N GLY A 215 20.60 -1.01 1.85
CA GLY A 215 21.27 -0.51 0.67
C GLY A 215 20.38 0.36 -0.23
N LEU A 216 19.08 0.06 -0.30
CA LEU A 216 18.11 0.90 -1.01
C LEU A 216 17.88 2.24 -0.30
N VAL A 217 17.68 2.23 1.03
CA VAL A 217 17.54 3.46 1.84
C VAL A 217 18.78 4.35 1.69
N GLN A 218 19.98 3.77 1.73
CA GLN A 218 21.24 4.50 1.58
C GLN A 218 21.43 5.14 0.20
N LYS A 219 20.95 4.50 -0.87
CA LYS A 219 21.01 5.09 -2.22
C LYS A 219 20.09 6.28 -2.40
N GLY A 220 19.01 6.34 -1.63
CA GLY A 220 18.04 7.41 -1.68
C GLY A 220 18.27 8.53 -0.66
N ASN A 221 19.22 8.38 0.26
CA ASN A 221 19.65 9.42 1.22
C ASN A 221 20.87 10.18 0.69
#